data_AF-A0A1G8NTN8-F1
#
_entry.id   AF-A0A1G8NTN8-F1
#
_cell.length_a   1.000
_cell.length_b   1.000
_cell.length_c   1.000
_cell.angle_alpha   90.00
_cell.angle_beta   90.00
_cell.angle_gamma   90.00
#
_symmetry.space_group_name_H-M   'P 1'
#
loop_
_entity.id
_entity.type
_entity.pdbx_description
1 polymer ?
#
loop_
_entity_poly.entity_id
_entity_poly.type
_entity_poly.pdbx_seq_one_letter_code
_entity_poly.pdbx_strand_id
1 'polypeptide(L)'
;MNLSLPSASQLIVRFGAKQLTELAVPRDQYVIDAELLTAAAGGDDVDAWPAEDVAIAVKALARIADAVTRARSEISFYLRFRKAGQDAPAWVADDLMELARYHLVDDAGKEESTVRARYKDVLKRLETLAKEDESRGASEAGDSGLTLRSQPRMFNRNTLRSL
;
A
#
# COMPACT_ATOMS: atom_id res chain seq x y z
N MET A 1 2.55 -9.80 7.52
CA MET A 1 3.22 -9.31 6.30
C MET A 1 3.73 -7.92 6.61
N ASN A 2 5.03 -7.72 6.52
CA ASN A 2 5.65 -6.46 6.97
C ASN A 2 5.88 -5.57 5.75
N LEU A 3 4.91 -4.72 5.44
CA LEU A 3 5.10 -3.65 4.46
C LEU A 3 5.61 -2.41 5.20
N SER A 4 6.87 -2.05 4.95
CA SER A 4 7.46 -0.84 5.52
C SER A 4 6.78 0.39 4.94
N LEU A 5 6.40 1.32 5.80
CA LEU A 5 5.89 2.63 5.37
C LEU A 5 7.05 3.52 4.95
N PRO A 6 6.96 4.21 3.80
CA PRO A 6 7.96 5.18 3.42
C PRO A 6 7.89 6.41 4.32
N SER A 7 9.05 7.00 4.62
CA SER A 7 9.13 8.29 5.31
C SER A 7 8.78 9.44 4.39
N ALA A 8 8.42 10.60 4.96
CA ALA A 8 8.23 11.82 4.18
C ALA A 8 9.49 12.18 3.36
N SER A 9 10.69 12.00 3.95
CA SER A 9 11.96 12.24 3.26
C SER A 9 12.14 11.35 2.02
N GLN A 10 11.69 10.08 2.08
CA GLN A 10 11.73 9.19 0.91
C GLN A 10 10.79 9.65 -0.22
N LEU A 11 9.60 10.15 0.12
CA LEU A 11 8.71 10.75 -0.88
C LEU A 11 9.31 12.03 -1.47
N ILE A 12 9.95 12.87 -0.63
CA ILE A 12 10.62 14.11 -1.07
C ILE A 12 11.75 13.79 -2.05
N VAL A 13 12.59 12.81 -1.75
CA VAL A 13 13.68 12.39 -2.63
C VAL A 13 13.14 11.85 -3.95
N ARG A 14 12.04 11.08 -3.92
CA ARG A 14 11.46 10.46 -5.12
C ARG A 14 10.77 11.46 -6.05
N PHE A 15 9.96 12.36 -5.50
CA PHE A 15 9.08 13.24 -6.28
C PHE A 15 9.59 14.68 -6.38
N GLY A 16 10.60 15.03 -5.58
CA GLY A 16 11.13 16.38 -5.46
C GLY A 16 10.40 17.18 -4.38
N ALA A 17 11.17 17.93 -3.59
CA ALA A 17 10.68 18.72 -2.47
C ALA A 17 9.59 19.72 -2.91
N LYS A 18 9.85 20.50 -3.96
CA LYS A 18 8.91 21.52 -4.46
C LYS A 18 7.53 20.93 -4.76
N GLN A 19 7.49 19.86 -5.53
CA GLN A 19 6.23 19.21 -5.89
C GLN A 19 5.53 18.65 -4.66
N LEU A 20 6.26 17.99 -3.76
CA LEU A 20 5.62 17.41 -2.58
C LEU A 20 5.08 18.49 -1.64
N THR A 21 5.79 19.61 -1.49
CA THR A 21 5.30 20.76 -0.70
C THR A 21 4.01 21.33 -1.29
N GLU A 22 3.96 21.58 -2.60
CA GLU A 22 2.75 22.07 -3.28
C GLU A 22 1.54 21.13 -3.09
N LEU A 23 1.79 19.82 -3.03
CA LEU A 23 0.73 18.81 -2.85
C LEU A 23 0.33 18.61 -1.39
N ALA A 24 1.27 18.69 -0.46
CA ALA A 24 1.07 18.35 0.94
C ALA A 24 0.54 19.54 1.76
N VAL A 25 0.89 20.77 1.39
CA VAL A 25 0.41 21.97 2.09
C VAL A 25 -1.12 22.07 1.96
N PRO A 26 -1.84 22.30 3.08
CA PRO A 26 -3.29 22.49 3.04
C PRO A 26 -3.69 23.65 2.12
N ARG A 27 -4.79 23.49 1.36
CA ARG A 27 -5.21 24.46 0.34
C ARG A 27 -5.62 25.83 0.88
N ASP A 28 -5.94 25.90 2.16
CA ASP A 28 -6.26 27.14 2.89
C ASP A 28 -5.01 27.92 3.33
N GLN A 29 -3.81 27.38 3.11
CA GLN A 29 -2.54 27.96 3.48
C GLN A 29 -1.74 28.38 2.24
N TYR A 30 -0.78 29.28 2.43
CA TYR A 30 0.20 29.57 1.39
C TYR A 30 1.25 28.46 1.33
N VAL A 31 1.81 28.24 0.13
CA VAL A 31 2.88 27.26 -0.07
C VAL A 31 4.17 27.79 0.57
N ILE A 32 4.65 27.08 1.59
CA ILE A 32 5.92 27.35 2.27
C ILE A 32 7.12 26.96 1.41
N ASP A 33 8.32 27.33 1.85
CA ASP A 33 9.56 26.87 1.22
C ASP A 33 9.68 25.34 1.25
N ALA A 34 10.12 24.77 0.13
CA ALA A 34 10.38 23.35 0.00
C ALA A 34 11.59 22.89 0.84
N GLU A 35 12.54 23.79 1.09
CA GLU A 35 13.68 23.52 1.98
C GLU A 35 13.20 23.31 3.42
N LEU A 36 12.22 24.10 3.89
CA LEU A 36 11.64 23.92 5.22
C LEU A 36 10.97 22.56 5.36
N LEU A 37 10.17 22.13 4.37
CA LEU A 37 9.55 20.81 4.44
C LEU A 37 10.60 19.68 4.43
N THR A 38 11.70 19.87 3.72
CA THR A 38 12.82 18.91 3.67
C THR A 38 13.52 18.81 5.02
N ALA A 39 13.86 19.95 5.63
CA ALA A 39 14.47 20.01 6.96
C ALA A 39 13.55 19.38 8.02
N ALA A 40 12.26 19.75 8.03
CA ALA A 40 11.28 19.20 8.95
C ALA A 40 11.09 17.68 8.76
N ALA A 41 11.12 17.18 7.53
CA ALA A 41 11.05 15.74 7.24
C ALA A 41 12.34 14.99 7.63
N GLY A 42 13.50 15.65 7.60
CA GLY A 42 14.80 15.11 8.00
C GLY A 42 14.98 15.09 9.53
N GLY A 43 14.21 15.88 10.27
CA GLY A 43 14.43 16.14 11.69
C GLY A 43 15.58 17.12 11.93
N ASP A 44 15.90 17.94 10.92
CA ASP A 44 16.90 19.00 11.02
C ASP A 44 16.35 20.19 11.83
N ASP A 45 17.25 21.10 12.21
CA ASP A 45 16.88 22.34 12.89
C ASP A 45 16.02 23.22 11.96
N VAL A 46 14.89 23.73 12.48
CA VAL A 46 13.94 24.59 11.78
C VAL A 46 13.75 25.95 12.45
N ASP A 47 14.57 26.28 13.46
CA ASP A 47 14.43 27.51 14.26
C ASP A 47 14.74 28.79 13.46
N ALA A 48 15.39 28.65 12.29
CA ALA A 48 15.66 29.75 11.37
C ALA A 48 14.43 30.22 10.57
N TRP A 49 13.37 29.41 10.51
CA TRP A 49 12.14 29.74 9.78
C TRP A 49 11.09 30.37 10.69
N PRO A 50 10.15 31.16 10.15
CA PRO A 50 9.05 31.69 10.94
C PRO A 50 8.20 30.56 11.55
N ALA A 51 7.75 30.76 12.80
CA ALA A 51 6.97 29.75 13.52
C ALA A 51 5.65 29.37 12.80
N GLU A 52 5.08 30.30 12.03
CA GLU A 52 3.89 30.04 11.20
C GLU A 52 4.20 29.05 10.06
N ASP A 53 5.30 29.25 9.34
CA ASP A 53 5.77 28.34 8.29
C ASP A 53 6.06 26.95 8.86
N VAL A 54 6.69 26.87 10.03
CA VAL A 54 6.96 25.61 10.72
C VAL A 54 5.64 24.89 11.06
N ALA A 55 4.63 25.61 11.51
CA ALA A 55 3.31 25.03 11.78
C ALA A 55 2.65 24.50 10.49
N ILE A 56 2.82 25.17 9.35
CA ILE A 56 2.35 24.69 8.05
C ILE A 56 3.12 23.43 7.64
N ALA A 57 4.45 23.39 7.84
CA ALA A 57 5.27 22.23 7.55
C ALA A 57 4.83 21.00 8.36
N VAL A 58 4.54 21.16 9.65
CA VAL A 58 3.99 20.09 10.50
C VAL A 58 2.65 19.57 9.97
N LYS A 59 1.74 20.46 9.56
CA LYS A 59 0.47 20.06 8.93
C LYS A 59 0.68 19.30 7.62
N ALA A 60 1.64 19.74 6.80
CA ALA A 60 1.99 19.08 5.55
C ALA A 60 2.56 17.67 5.79
N LEU A 61 3.45 17.50 6.77
CA LEU A 61 3.97 16.20 7.18
C LEU A 61 2.86 15.26 7.67
N ALA A 62 1.89 15.77 8.43
CA ALA A 62 0.72 15.00 8.86
C ALA A 62 -0.11 14.53 7.66
N ARG A 63 -0.37 15.39 6.66
CA ARG A 63 -1.06 14.98 5.42
C ARG A 63 -0.29 13.91 4.64
N ILE A 64 1.03 13.99 4.58
CA ILE A 64 1.87 12.96 3.95
C ILE A 64 1.72 11.62 4.69
N ALA A 65 1.79 11.63 6.02
CA ALA A 65 1.63 10.43 6.83
C ALA A 65 0.25 9.77 6.65
N ASP A 66 -0.81 10.59 6.60
CA ASP A 66 -2.17 10.11 6.32
C ASP A 66 -2.29 9.49 4.93
N ALA A 67 -1.73 10.13 3.90
CA ALA A 67 -1.74 9.63 2.53
C ALA A 67 -0.99 8.28 2.40
N VAL A 68 0.16 8.17 3.07
CA VAL A 68 0.93 6.92 3.15
C VAL A 68 0.14 5.82 3.87
N THR A 69 -0.59 6.16 4.93
CA THR A 69 -1.43 5.20 5.67
C THR A 69 -2.60 4.70 4.83
N ARG A 70 -3.24 5.59 4.05
CA ARG A 70 -4.29 5.22 3.09
C ARG A 70 -3.74 4.29 2.00
N ALA A 71 -2.62 4.65 1.39
CA ALA A 71 -1.93 3.84 0.39
C ALA A 71 -1.60 2.43 0.89
N ARG A 72 -1.06 2.31 2.12
CA ARG A 72 -0.81 1.01 2.75
C ARG A 72 -2.07 0.19 2.91
N SER A 73 -3.16 0.81 3.33
CA SER A 73 -4.43 0.11 3.55
C SER A 73 -4.99 -0.44 2.25
N GLU A 74 -4.90 0.33 1.17
CA GLU A 74 -5.29 -0.06 -0.18
C GLU A 74 -4.43 -1.20 -0.74
N ILE A 75 -3.10 -1.12 -0.62
CA ILE A 75 -2.21 -2.22 -1.00
C ILE A 75 -2.50 -3.49 -0.17
N SER A 76 -2.75 -3.33 1.13
CA SER A 76 -3.06 -4.45 2.02
C SER A 76 -4.31 -5.19 1.59
N PHE A 77 -5.29 -4.50 0.99
CA PHE A 77 -6.46 -5.15 0.41
C PHE A 77 -6.03 -6.15 -0.67
N TYR A 78 -5.19 -5.76 -1.63
CA TYR A 78 -4.75 -6.67 -2.70
C TYR A 78 -3.85 -7.81 -2.20
N LEU A 79 -3.01 -7.53 -1.20
CA LEU A 79 -2.11 -8.52 -0.63
C LEU A 79 -2.82 -9.56 0.28
N ARG A 80 -4.13 -9.43 0.54
CA ARG A 80 -4.87 -10.36 1.41
C ARG A 80 -4.86 -11.81 0.95
N PHE A 81 -4.69 -12.06 -0.35
CA PHE A 81 -4.64 -13.39 -0.95
C PHE A 81 -3.25 -14.04 -0.87
N ARG A 82 -2.24 -13.24 -0.55
CA ARG A 82 -0.87 -13.71 -0.45
C ARG A 82 -0.68 -14.53 0.82
N LYS A 83 0.12 -15.59 0.71
CA LYS A 83 0.35 -16.53 1.81
C LYS A 83 0.99 -15.84 3.01
N ALA A 84 0.53 -16.20 4.21
CA ALA A 84 1.14 -15.72 5.45
C ALA A 84 2.64 -16.11 5.49
N GLY A 85 3.50 -15.13 5.82
CA GLY A 85 4.95 -15.31 5.86
C GLY A 85 5.67 -15.06 4.52
N GLN A 86 4.94 -14.85 3.41
CA GLN A 86 5.55 -14.36 2.18
C GLN A 86 5.58 -12.82 2.19
N ASP A 87 6.74 -12.26 1.86
CA ASP A 87 6.90 -10.82 1.71
C ASP A 87 6.25 -10.32 0.42
N ALA A 88 5.81 -9.06 0.45
CA ALA A 88 5.36 -8.37 -0.74
C ALA A 88 6.52 -8.25 -1.75
N PRO A 89 6.27 -8.32 -3.06
CA PRO A 89 7.29 -8.05 -4.06
C PRO A 89 7.95 -6.68 -3.84
N ALA A 90 9.25 -6.56 -4.11
CA ALA A 90 10.00 -5.32 -3.86
C ALA A 90 9.38 -4.09 -4.54
N TRP A 91 8.81 -4.25 -5.72
CA TRP A 91 8.15 -3.18 -6.47
C TRP A 91 6.91 -2.60 -5.78
N VAL A 92 6.33 -3.30 -4.79
CA VAL A 92 5.17 -2.80 -4.01
C VAL A 92 5.55 -1.58 -3.18
N ALA A 93 6.80 -1.50 -2.70
CA ALA A 93 7.27 -0.32 -1.96
C ALA A 93 7.30 0.94 -2.84
N ASP A 94 7.73 0.80 -4.10
CA ASP A 94 7.69 1.89 -5.08
C ASP A 94 6.26 2.32 -5.40
N ASP A 95 5.37 1.34 -5.58
CA ASP A 95 3.95 1.56 -5.86
C ASP A 95 3.22 2.23 -4.70
N LEU A 96 3.59 1.90 -3.46
CA LEU A 96 3.03 2.56 -2.28
C LEU A 96 3.31 4.06 -2.31
N MET A 97 4.51 4.48 -2.69
CA MET A 97 4.82 5.90 -2.82
C MET A 97 4.00 6.58 -3.93
N GLU A 98 3.74 5.90 -5.05
CA GLU A 98 2.86 6.44 -6.11
C GLU A 98 1.40 6.57 -5.65
N LEU A 99 0.87 5.57 -4.92
CA LEU A 99 -0.46 5.68 -4.30
C LEU A 99 -0.51 6.81 -3.29
N ALA A 100 0.51 6.94 -2.43
CA ALA A 100 0.56 8.01 -1.44
C ALA A 100 0.56 9.38 -2.12
N ARG A 101 1.33 9.54 -3.21
CA ARG A 101 1.29 10.76 -4.03
C ARG A 101 -0.09 11.01 -4.63
N TYR A 102 -0.76 9.98 -5.15
CA TYR A 102 -2.13 10.12 -5.64
C TYR A 102 -3.09 10.57 -4.54
N HIS A 103 -2.99 10.01 -3.33
CA HIS A 103 -3.81 10.40 -2.18
C HIS A 103 -3.56 11.83 -1.67
N LEU A 104 -2.44 12.46 -2.02
CA LEU A 104 -2.21 13.90 -1.79
C LEU A 104 -2.90 14.77 -2.86
N VAL A 105 -3.09 14.25 -4.07
CA VAL A 105 -3.87 14.88 -5.13
C VAL A 105 -5.37 14.67 -4.85
N ASP A 106 -5.92 15.51 -3.99
CA ASP A 106 -7.34 15.52 -3.62
C ASP A 106 -8.28 15.67 -4.85
N ASP A 107 -9.54 15.22 -4.74
CA ASP A 107 -10.60 14.87 -5.75
C ASP A 107 -10.66 15.62 -7.11
N ALA A 108 -9.99 16.76 -7.25
CA ALA A 108 -9.83 17.53 -8.48
C ALA A 108 -8.62 17.10 -9.34
N GLY A 109 -8.11 15.88 -9.15
CA GLY A 109 -7.19 15.28 -10.10
C GLY A 109 -7.88 15.24 -11.46
N LYS A 110 -7.56 16.20 -12.34
CA LYS A 110 -8.06 16.24 -13.73
C LYS A 110 -8.04 14.82 -14.28
N GLU A 111 -9.14 14.38 -14.88
CA GLU A 111 -9.33 12.99 -15.25
C GLU A 111 -8.17 12.39 -16.09
N GLU A 112 -7.41 13.27 -16.76
CA GLU A 112 -6.25 12.99 -17.62
C GLU A 112 -4.87 13.27 -16.98
N SER A 113 -4.79 13.47 -15.66
CA SER A 113 -3.50 13.66 -14.97
C SER A 113 -2.60 12.43 -15.11
N THR A 114 -1.31 12.65 -15.38
CA THR A 114 -0.29 11.60 -15.40
C THR A 114 -0.21 10.83 -14.08
N VAL A 115 -0.55 11.49 -12.95
CA VAL A 115 -0.62 10.85 -11.63
C VAL A 115 -1.78 9.85 -11.55
N ARG A 116 -2.94 10.17 -12.13
CA ARG A 116 -4.10 9.26 -12.19
C ARG A 116 -3.83 8.08 -13.13
N ALA A 117 -3.16 8.32 -14.26
CA ALA A 117 -2.73 7.25 -15.15
C ALA A 117 -1.78 6.28 -14.44
N ARG A 118 -0.78 6.80 -13.73
CA ARG A 118 0.12 5.98 -12.91
C ARG A 118 -0.59 5.22 -11.81
N TYR A 119 -1.53 5.86 -11.10
CA TYR A 119 -2.36 5.21 -10.10
C TYR A 119 -3.13 4.01 -10.70
N LYS A 120 -3.77 4.19 -11.85
CA LYS A 120 -4.47 3.09 -12.55
C LYS A 120 -3.54 1.95 -12.95
N ASP A 121 -2.33 2.25 -13.42
CA ASP A 121 -1.33 1.23 -13.74
C ASP A 121 -0.94 0.40 -12.51
N VAL A 122 -0.74 1.08 -11.37
CA VAL A 122 -0.41 0.42 -10.11
C VAL A 122 -1.56 -0.47 -9.64
N LEU A 123 -2.81 0.02 -9.65
CA LEU A 123 -3.98 -0.78 -9.29
C LEU A 123 -4.09 -2.03 -10.17
N LYS A 124 -3.91 -1.89 -11.48
CA LYS A 124 -3.94 -3.01 -12.41
C LYS A 124 -2.86 -4.06 -12.08
N ARG A 125 -1.66 -3.61 -11.72
CA ARG A 125 -0.56 -4.52 -11.34
C ARG A 125 -0.85 -5.24 -10.02
N LEU A 126 -1.40 -4.54 -9.03
CA LEU A 126 -1.85 -5.12 -7.76
C LEU A 126 -3.00 -6.12 -7.95
N GLU A 127 -3.93 -5.83 -8.85
CA GLU A 127 -5.02 -6.75 -9.23
C GLU A 127 -4.49 -8.02 -9.89
N THR A 128 -3.52 -7.91 -10.80
CA THR A 128 -2.87 -9.07 -11.41
C THR A 128 -2.17 -9.91 -10.34
N LEU A 129 -1.41 -9.29 -9.44
CA LEU A 129 -0.77 -9.99 -8.33
C LEU A 129 -1.80 -10.72 -7.45
N ALA A 130 -2.89 -10.05 -7.09
CA ALA A 130 -3.96 -10.61 -6.28
C ALA A 130 -4.60 -11.83 -6.95
N LYS A 131 -4.88 -11.77 -8.26
CA LYS A 131 -5.43 -12.90 -9.03
C LYS A 131 -4.47 -14.07 -9.12
N GLU A 132 -3.18 -13.81 -9.31
CA GLU A 132 -2.15 -14.86 -9.34
C GLU A 132 -2.01 -15.54 -7.97
N ASP A 133 -1.98 -14.75 -6.88
CA ASP A 133 -1.89 -15.28 -5.53
C ASP A 133 -3.17 -16.04 -5.12
N GLU A 134 -4.35 -15.56 -5.52
CA GLU A 134 -5.64 -16.26 -5.33
C GLU A 134 -5.67 -17.59 -6.09
N SER A 135 -5.26 -17.60 -7.36
CA SER A 135 -5.19 -18.83 -8.17
C SER A 135 -4.18 -19.83 -7.60
N ARG A 136 -3.03 -19.36 -7.13
CA ARG A 136 -2.03 -20.20 -6.46
C ARG A 136 -2.57 -20.78 -5.16
N GLY A 137 -3.23 -19.97 -4.34
CA GLY A 137 -3.88 -20.41 -3.10
C GLY A 137 -5.00 -21.43 -3.32
N ALA A 138 -5.83 -21.23 -4.37
CA ALA A 138 -6.85 -22.19 -4.77
C ALA A 138 -6.24 -23.53 -5.24
N SER A 139 -5.11 -23.47 -5.94
CA SER A 139 -4.37 -24.66 -6.40
C SER A 139 -3.77 -25.44 -5.23
N GLU A 140 -3.19 -24.75 -4.24
CA GLU A 140 -2.67 -25.38 -3.01
C GLU A 140 -3.79 -25.94 -2.10
N ALA A 141 -4.96 -25.30 -2.02
CA ALA A 141 -6.10 -25.83 -1.27
C ALA A 141 -6.64 -27.15 -1.87
N GLY A 142 -6.55 -27.31 -3.19
CA GLY A 142 -6.81 -28.58 -3.88
C GLY A 142 -5.79 -29.67 -3.57
N ASP A 143 -4.58 -29.28 -3.18
CA ASP A 143 -3.49 -30.14 -2.72
C ASP A 143 -3.40 -30.20 -1.19
N SER A 144 -4.55 -30.23 -0.52
CA SER A 144 -4.67 -30.24 0.95
C SER A 144 -4.07 -31.49 1.63
N GLY A 145 -3.32 -32.33 0.89
CA GLY A 145 -2.77 -33.58 1.40
C GLY A 145 -3.84 -34.50 2.00
N LEU A 146 -5.12 -34.23 1.68
CA LEU A 146 -6.27 -34.87 2.30
C LEU A 146 -6.38 -36.28 1.71
N THR A 147 -5.56 -37.19 2.22
CA THR A 147 -5.69 -38.62 1.92
C THR A 147 -6.96 -39.09 2.60
N LEU A 148 -8.04 -39.15 1.85
CA LEU A 148 -9.31 -39.73 2.28
C LEU A 148 -9.10 -41.24 2.42
N ARG A 149 -8.53 -41.67 3.56
CA ARG A 149 -8.39 -43.08 3.94
C ARG A 149 -9.76 -43.61 4.38
N SER A 150 -10.65 -43.76 3.41
CA SER A 150 -11.84 -44.58 3.59
C SER A 150 -11.42 -46.04 3.54
N GLN A 151 -11.65 -46.79 4.63
CA GLN A 151 -11.82 -48.24 4.53
C GLN A 151 -13.28 -48.46 4.13
N PRO A 152 -13.62 -48.63 2.85
CA PRO A 152 -15.00 -48.95 2.50
C PRO A 152 -15.36 -50.25 3.20
N ARG A 153 -16.36 -50.19 4.10
CA ARG A 153 -17.02 -51.40 4.58
C ARG A 153 -17.77 -51.97 3.38
N MET A 154 -17.10 -52.88 2.67
CA MET A 154 -17.70 -53.64 1.58
C MET A 154 -18.74 -54.58 2.20
N PHE A 155 -19.98 -54.12 2.29
CA PHE A 155 -21.10 -54.98 2.65
C PHE A 155 -21.23 -56.06 1.57
N ASN A 156 -20.76 -57.26 1.88
CA ASN A 156 -20.96 -58.43 1.03
C ASN A 156 -21.97 -59.36 1.72
N ARG A 157 -22.61 -60.23 0.93
CA ARG A 157 -23.64 -61.16 1.41
C ARG A 157 -23.14 -62.12 2.50
N ASN A 158 -21.82 -62.28 2.66
CA ASN A 158 -21.20 -63.11 3.69
C ASN A 158 -21.07 -62.38 5.05
N THR A 159 -21.01 -61.04 5.06
CA THR A 159 -20.91 -60.22 6.28
C THR A 159 -22.25 -59.92 6.98
N LEU A 160 -23.39 -60.29 6.38
CA LEU A 160 -24.73 -60.00 6.89
C LEU A 160 -25.38 -61.15 7.69
N ARG A 161 -24.65 -62.23 7.99
CA ARG A 161 -25.24 -63.49 8.49
C ARG A 161 -25.29 -63.66 10.01
N SER A 162 -25.02 -62.63 10.81
CA SER A 162 -25.02 -62.72 12.28
C SER A 162 -25.74 -61.56 12.98
N LEU A 163 -26.96 -61.25 12.54
CA LEU A 163 -27.93 -60.48 13.34
C LEU A 163 -28.93 -61.44 13.96
#